data_AF-A0A1Y0BXI2-F1
#
_entry.id   AF-A0A1Y0BXI2-F1
#
_cell.length_a   1.000
_cell.length_b   1.000
_cell.length_c   1.000
_cell.angle_alpha   90.00
_cell.angle_beta   90.00
_cell.angle_gamma   90.00
#
_symmetry.space_group_name_H-M   'P 1'
#
loop_
_entity.id
_entity.type
_entity.pdbx_description
1 polymer ?
#
loop_
_entity_poly.entity_id
_entity_poly.type
_entity_poly.pdbx_seq_one_letter_code
_entity_poly.pdbx_strand_id
1 'polypeptide(L)'
;MRSGSPLPATSPRCSSNVSASPRRSTAATPEARAIGNSQEAQVPIDVLCTYLRTHHLSGPSPERYDYNTPPPDSPVRDTIVKIFVNHLQPAELWGTRRPRVSGTYALPNPCPTPGDWSHRDFDLDGAHLHNSDFGGVYFAGIASFRSTHFSGTTLFRWAHFTRETRFDDSEFTGDASFDGAQFAGNT
;
A
#
# COMPACT_ATOMS: atom_id res chain seq x y z
N MET A 1 12.54 37.47 47.09
CA MET A 1 11.74 37.82 45.90
C MET A 1 11.69 36.61 44.98
N ARG A 2 10.46 36.12 44.76
CA ARG A 2 9.94 35.15 43.77
C ARG A 2 10.85 34.05 43.20
N SER A 3 10.50 32.84 43.63
CA SER A 3 10.65 31.54 42.97
C SER A 3 10.18 31.50 41.52
N GLY A 4 10.82 30.67 40.70
CA GLY A 4 10.34 30.27 39.38
C GLY A 4 10.90 28.90 38.98
N SER A 5 10.27 27.83 39.48
CA SER A 5 10.50 26.46 39.03
C SER A 5 9.98 26.26 37.59
N PRO A 6 10.66 25.50 36.72
CA PRO A 6 10.12 25.18 35.40
C PRO A 6 9.05 24.09 35.48
N LEU A 7 7.92 24.34 34.81
CA LEU A 7 6.76 23.44 34.68
C LEU A 7 7.11 22.21 33.82
N PRO A 8 6.62 20.99 34.14
CA PRO A 8 6.72 19.85 33.25
C PRO A 8 5.65 19.93 32.13
N ALA A 9 6.06 19.68 30.90
CA ALA A 9 5.19 19.58 29.74
C ALA A 9 4.31 18.31 29.84
N THR A 10 3.02 18.50 30.07
CA THR A 10 2.01 17.44 30.05
C THR A 10 1.63 17.10 28.61
N SER A 11 1.95 15.88 28.17
CA SER A 11 1.40 15.26 26.96
C SER A 11 -0.13 15.14 27.08
N PRO A 12 -0.93 15.44 26.04
CA PRO A 12 -2.35 15.13 26.07
C PRO A 12 -2.52 13.62 25.86
N ARG A 13 -2.69 12.89 26.98
CA ARG A 13 -3.28 11.55 26.96
C ARG A 13 -4.76 11.69 26.65
N CYS A 14 -5.22 11.13 25.54
CA CYS A 14 -6.65 10.88 25.32
C CYS A 14 -7.12 9.85 26.38
N SER A 15 -7.67 10.35 27.47
CA SER A 15 -8.43 9.57 28.44
C SER A 15 -9.88 10.01 28.39
N SER A 16 -10.75 9.14 27.88
CA SER A 16 -12.19 9.25 28.12
C SER A 16 -12.67 7.93 28.71
N ASN A 17 -12.71 7.88 30.04
CA ASN A 17 -13.54 6.95 30.79
C ASN A 17 -14.93 7.59 30.93
N VAL A 18 -15.95 6.98 30.34
CA VAL A 18 -17.34 7.15 30.77
C VAL A 18 -17.90 5.77 31.05
N SER A 19 -18.22 5.56 32.32
CA SER A 19 -18.92 4.40 32.84
C SER A 19 -20.40 4.52 32.48
N ALA A 20 -20.97 3.54 31.77
CA ALA A 20 -22.41 3.39 31.60
C ALA A 20 -22.79 1.90 31.61
N SER A 21 -23.60 1.52 32.62
CA SER A 21 -24.16 0.18 32.82
C SER A 21 -25.08 -0.25 31.66
N PRO A 22 -25.33 -1.57 31.47
CA PRO A 22 -25.78 -2.11 30.20
C PRO A 22 -27.31 -2.00 30.05
N ARG A 23 -27.77 -1.43 28.94
CA ARG A 23 -29.10 -1.72 28.40
C ARG A 23 -28.94 -2.55 27.14
N ARG A 24 -29.47 -3.76 27.22
CA ARG A 24 -29.54 -4.76 26.16
C ARG A 24 -30.32 -4.17 24.97
N SER A 25 -29.61 -3.78 23.92
CA SER A 25 -30.17 -3.44 22.62
C SER A 25 -29.28 -4.08 21.58
N THR A 26 -29.81 -5.05 20.85
CA THR A 26 -29.16 -5.71 19.72
C THR A 26 -29.17 -4.77 18.52
N ALA A 27 -28.27 -3.78 18.54
CA ALA A 27 -27.88 -3.03 17.36
C ALA A 27 -26.40 -3.35 17.12
N ALA A 28 -26.09 -3.98 15.98
CA ALA A 28 -24.71 -4.24 15.58
C ALA A 28 -23.94 -2.91 15.58
N THR A 29 -22.83 -2.85 16.34
CA THR A 29 -21.94 -1.70 16.40
C THR A 29 -21.37 -1.40 15.00
N PRO A 30 -21.16 -0.12 14.63
CA PRO A 30 -20.55 0.25 13.35
C PRO A 30 -19.16 -0.37 13.16
N GLU A 31 -18.47 -0.70 14.25
CA GLU A 31 -17.21 -1.46 14.27
C GLU A 31 -17.36 -2.89 13.72
N ALA A 32 -18.46 -3.58 14.02
CA ALA A 32 -18.73 -4.92 13.46
C ALA A 32 -19.06 -4.85 11.96
N ARG A 33 -19.66 -3.75 11.51
CA ARG A 33 -19.93 -3.49 10.08
C ARG A 33 -18.65 -3.12 9.31
N ALA A 34 -17.69 -2.47 9.97
CA ALA A 34 -16.37 -2.18 9.40
C ALA A 34 -15.48 -3.44 9.31
N ILE A 35 -15.58 -4.37 10.28
CA ILE A 35 -14.88 -5.66 10.24
C ILE A 35 -15.53 -6.60 9.19
N GLY A 36 -16.86 -6.59 9.06
CA GLY A 36 -17.57 -7.35 8.01
C GLY A 36 -17.18 -6.94 6.59
N ASN A 37 -17.01 -5.63 6.34
CA ASN A 37 -16.52 -5.10 5.05
C ASN A 37 -15.00 -5.30 4.81
N SER A 38 -14.24 -5.69 5.85
CA SER A 38 -12.78 -5.78 5.74
C SER A 38 -12.30 -7.02 4.98
N GLN A 39 -13.03 -8.13 5.10
CA GLN A 39 -12.72 -9.39 4.41
C GLN A 39 -13.24 -9.40 2.96
N GLU A 40 -14.41 -8.81 2.69
CA GLU A 40 -14.99 -8.78 1.34
C GLU A 40 -14.11 -8.03 0.32
N ALA A 41 -13.38 -6.99 0.75
CA ALA A 41 -12.46 -6.23 -0.10
C ALA A 41 -11.07 -6.89 -0.23
N GLN A 42 -10.71 -7.83 0.65
CA GLN A 42 -9.46 -8.58 0.54
C GLN A 42 -9.57 -9.68 -0.53
N VAL A 43 -10.74 -10.33 -0.64
CA VAL A 43 -11.01 -11.37 -1.65
C VAL A 43 -10.63 -10.97 -3.08
N PRO A 44 -11.07 -9.81 -3.64
CA PRO A 44 -10.68 -9.41 -4.98
C PRO A 44 -9.17 -9.17 -5.10
N ILE A 45 -8.51 -8.64 -4.06
CA ILE A 45 -7.06 -8.44 -4.04
C ILE A 45 -6.36 -9.80 -4.11
N ASP A 46 -6.77 -10.76 -3.29
CA ASP A 46 -6.18 -12.11 -3.25
C ASP A 46 -6.33 -12.84 -4.59
N VAL A 47 -7.48 -12.70 -5.25
CA VAL A 47 -7.72 -13.28 -6.58
C VAL A 47 -6.79 -12.65 -7.62
N LEU A 48 -6.66 -11.32 -7.62
CA LEU A 48 -5.79 -10.59 -8.54
C LEU A 48 -4.30 -10.91 -8.30
N CYS A 49 -3.87 -10.96 -7.04
CA CYS A 49 -2.56 -11.41 -6.63
C CYS A 49 -2.30 -12.85 -7.09
N THR A 50 -3.26 -13.76 -6.87
CA THR A 50 -3.16 -15.15 -7.34
C THR A 50 -2.99 -15.25 -8.87
N TYR A 51 -3.69 -14.41 -9.63
CA TYR A 51 -3.50 -14.33 -11.08
C TYR A 51 -2.07 -13.91 -11.43
N LEU A 52 -1.55 -12.85 -10.80
CA LEU A 52 -0.19 -12.37 -11.03
C LEU A 52 0.89 -13.38 -10.64
N ARG A 53 0.62 -14.25 -9.65
CA ARG A 53 1.50 -15.36 -9.24
C ARG A 53 1.42 -16.59 -10.15
N THR A 54 0.41 -16.68 -11.01
CA THR A 54 0.24 -17.85 -11.88
C THR A 54 1.12 -17.70 -13.12
N HIS A 55 2.05 -18.63 -13.35
CA HIS A 55 2.99 -18.57 -14.49
C HIS A 55 2.48 -19.21 -15.78
N HIS A 56 1.25 -19.73 -15.81
CA HIS A 56 0.80 -20.61 -16.89
C HIS A 56 -0.65 -20.35 -17.31
N LEU A 57 -0.83 -19.58 -18.38
CA LEU A 57 -2.03 -19.68 -19.22
C LEU A 57 -1.74 -20.12 -20.66
N SER A 58 -0.48 -20.25 -21.10
CA SER A 58 -0.02 -21.08 -22.24
C SER A 58 1.49 -20.93 -22.46
N GLY A 59 2.30 -21.98 -22.27
CA GLY A 59 3.76 -22.01 -22.56
C GLY A 59 4.52 -23.13 -21.81
N PRO A 60 5.61 -23.70 -22.35
CA PRO A 60 6.04 -25.08 -22.07
C PRO A 60 6.80 -25.22 -20.75
N SER A 61 6.22 -25.92 -19.77
CA SER A 61 6.85 -26.37 -18.50
C SER A 61 7.42 -25.25 -17.60
N PRO A 62 7.17 -25.27 -16.28
CA PRO A 62 7.74 -24.30 -15.33
C PRO A 62 9.28 -24.19 -15.38
N GLU A 63 9.97 -25.22 -15.87
CA GLU A 63 11.43 -25.22 -16.05
C GLU A 63 11.95 -24.33 -17.21
N ARG A 64 11.07 -23.73 -18.03
CA ARG A 64 11.46 -22.90 -19.19
C ARG A 64 10.76 -21.54 -19.25
N TYR A 65 10.11 -21.10 -18.16
CA TYR A 65 9.48 -19.79 -18.16
C TYR A 65 10.56 -18.70 -18.14
N ASP A 66 10.66 -17.91 -19.21
CA ASP A 66 11.66 -16.86 -19.35
C ASP A 66 11.16 -15.54 -18.73
N TYR A 67 11.63 -15.27 -17.52
CA TYR A 67 11.34 -14.06 -16.76
C TYR A 67 11.94 -12.77 -17.36
N ASN A 68 12.81 -12.88 -18.37
CA ASN A 68 13.36 -11.71 -19.05
C ASN A 68 12.45 -11.22 -20.19
N THR A 69 11.44 -12.01 -20.57
CA THR A 69 10.49 -11.66 -21.62
C THR A 69 9.14 -11.26 -21.04
N PRO A 70 8.38 -10.34 -21.67
CA PRO A 70 7.05 -9.99 -21.20
C PRO A 70 6.14 -11.24 -21.13
N PRO A 71 5.36 -11.43 -20.05
CA PRO A 71 4.36 -12.49 -20.00
C PRO A 71 3.40 -12.45 -21.20
N PRO A 72 2.92 -13.59 -21.71
CA PRO A 72 1.98 -13.61 -22.84
C PRO A 72 0.65 -12.89 -22.53
N ASP A 73 0.28 -12.84 -21.25
CA ASP A 73 -0.88 -12.16 -20.67
C ASP A 73 -0.55 -10.76 -20.13
N SER A 74 0.56 -10.13 -20.57
CA SER A 74 0.97 -8.78 -20.14
C SER A 74 -0.17 -7.76 -20.12
N PRO A 75 -1.05 -7.64 -21.14
CA PRO A 75 -2.14 -6.67 -21.10
C PRO A 75 -3.10 -6.84 -19.92
N VAL A 76 -3.33 -8.09 -19.50
CA VAL A 76 -4.17 -8.39 -18.33
C VAL A 76 -3.42 -8.02 -17.06
N ARG A 77 -2.15 -8.44 -16.93
CA ARG A 77 -1.31 -8.11 -15.77
C ARG A 77 -1.16 -6.60 -15.58
N ASP A 78 -0.93 -5.85 -16.65
CA ASP A 78 -0.85 -4.39 -16.64
C ASP A 78 -2.16 -3.77 -16.16
N THR A 79 -3.31 -4.35 -16.57
CA THR A 79 -4.62 -3.90 -16.12
C THR A 79 -4.80 -4.14 -14.62
N ILE A 80 -4.34 -5.29 -14.12
CA ILE A 80 -4.39 -5.62 -12.69
C ILE A 80 -3.52 -4.66 -11.88
N VAL A 81 -2.29 -4.40 -12.32
CA VAL A 81 -1.40 -3.42 -11.67
C VAL A 81 -2.05 -2.04 -11.66
N LYS A 82 -2.67 -1.60 -12.77
CA LYS A 82 -3.41 -0.33 -12.82
C LYS A 82 -4.58 -0.28 -11.85
N ILE A 83 -5.32 -1.38 -11.68
CA ILE A 83 -6.40 -1.48 -10.68
C ILE A 83 -5.81 -1.27 -9.29
N PHE A 84 -4.71 -1.96 -8.95
CA PHE A 84 -4.04 -1.78 -7.66
C PHE A 84 -3.61 -0.33 -7.45
N VAL A 85 -2.89 0.25 -8.40
CA VAL A 85 -2.39 1.64 -8.32
C VAL A 85 -3.54 2.61 -8.10
N ASN A 86 -4.64 2.47 -8.85
CA ASN A 86 -5.80 3.35 -8.72
C ASN A 86 -6.46 3.26 -7.34
N HIS A 87 -6.49 2.08 -6.70
CA HIS A 87 -7.04 1.91 -5.35
C HIS A 87 -6.05 2.18 -4.21
N LEU A 88 -4.76 2.25 -4.51
CA LEU A 88 -3.69 2.54 -3.55
C LEU A 88 -3.25 4.00 -3.57
N GLN A 89 -3.48 4.71 -4.68
CA GLN A 89 -3.16 6.13 -4.78
C GLN A 89 -4.11 6.96 -3.91
N PRO A 90 -3.58 7.98 -3.21
CA PRO A 90 -4.42 8.95 -2.52
C PRO A 90 -5.37 9.63 -3.49
N ALA A 91 -6.65 9.72 -3.11
CA ALA A 91 -7.68 10.35 -3.93
C ALA A 91 -7.36 11.81 -4.33
N GLU A 92 -6.42 12.47 -3.64
CA GLU A 92 -6.07 13.87 -3.83
C GLU A 92 -4.86 14.14 -4.75
N LEU A 93 -4.14 13.11 -5.23
CA LEU A 93 -2.87 13.33 -5.97
C LEU A 93 -2.99 13.29 -7.50
N TRP A 94 -4.15 12.97 -8.06
CA TRP A 94 -4.39 13.05 -9.50
C TRP A 94 -5.34 14.21 -9.82
N GLY A 95 -4.77 15.33 -10.26
CA GLY A 95 -5.53 16.35 -11.02
C GLY A 95 -5.66 17.75 -10.43
N THR A 96 -5.04 18.11 -9.30
CA THR A 96 -5.02 19.51 -8.88
C THR A 96 -3.61 20.08 -8.84
N ARG A 97 -3.47 21.22 -9.52
CA ARG A 97 -2.35 22.15 -9.39
C ARG A 97 -1.99 22.24 -7.91
N ARG A 98 -0.72 22.02 -7.56
CA ARG A 98 -0.17 22.42 -6.26
C ARG A 98 -0.77 23.79 -5.94
N PRO A 99 -1.54 23.95 -4.85
CA PRO A 99 -1.93 25.28 -4.42
C PRO A 99 -0.63 26.06 -4.26
N ARG A 100 -0.51 27.21 -4.94
CA ARG A 100 0.60 28.12 -4.69
C ARG A 100 0.36 28.69 -3.29
N VAL A 101 0.81 27.97 -2.27
CA VAL A 101 0.78 28.45 -0.90
C VAL A 101 1.83 29.56 -0.83
N SER A 102 1.37 30.80 -0.72
CA SER A 102 2.22 31.94 -0.40
C SER A 102 2.87 31.71 0.96
N GLY A 103 4.18 31.48 0.96
CA GLY A 103 5.07 32.03 1.97
C GLY A 103 5.11 31.38 3.35
N THR A 104 4.52 30.19 3.58
CA THR A 104 4.73 29.45 4.83
C THR A 104 4.98 27.97 4.57
N TYR A 105 6.04 27.43 5.19
CA TYR A 105 6.50 26.03 5.09
C TYR A 105 5.57 25.04 5.80
N ALA A 106 4.25 25.24 5.74
CA ALA A 106 3.32 24.23 6.20
C ALA A 106 3.31 23.13 5.13
N LEU A 107 3.93 21.98 5.43
CA LEU A 107 3.90 20.80 4.60
C LEU A 107 2.44 20.48 4.26
N PRO A 108 2.06 20.44 2.96
CA PRO A 108 0.73 19.99 2.58
C PRO A 108 0.66 18.51 2.98
N ASN A 109 -0.15 18.21 4.00
CA ASN A 109 -0.41 16.88 4.56
C ASN A 109 0.81 15.94 4.55
N PRO A 110 1.63 15.88 5.63
CA PRO A 110 2.73 14.90 5.73
C PRO A 110 2.26 13.44 5.68
N CYS A 111 0.95 13.20 5.74
CA CYS A 111 0.33 11.90 5.53
C CYS A 111 -0.53 11.97 4.26
N PRO A 112 -0.09 11.35 3.14
CA PRO A 112 -0.98 11.07 2.03
C PRO A 112 -2.21 10.33 2.56
N THR A 113 -3.41 10.74 2.14
CA THR A 113 -4.63 10.01 2.50
C THR A 113 -4.55 8.61 1.89
N PRO A 114 -4.64 7.52 2.68
CA PRO A 114 -4.62 6.17 2.13
C PRO A 114 -5.80 5.98 1.18
N GLY A 115 -5.56 5.32 0.04
CA GLY A 115 -6.61 4.87 -0.88
C GLY A 115 -7.46 3.75 -0.27
N ASP A 116 -8.54 3.39 -0.97
CA ASP A 116 -9.53 2.42 -0.51
C ASP A 116 -8.93 1.05 -0.18
N TRP A 117 -7.87 0.65 -0.88
CA TRP A 117 -7.18 -0.63 -0.67
C TRP A 117 -5.87 -0.50 0.09
N SER A 118 -5.50 0.71 0.51
CA SER A 118 -4.20 0.93 1.16
C SER A 118 -4.02 0.14 2.45
N HIS A 119 -5.07 -0.06 3.24
CA HIS A 119 -5.00 -0.83 4.50
C HIS A 119 -5.07 -2.35 4.32
N ARG A 120 -5.01 -2.84 3.08
CA ARG A 120 -5.10 -4.26 2.73
C ARG A 120 -3.72 -4.85 2.52
N ASP A 121 -3.65 -6.17 2.64
CA ASP A 121 -2.42 -6.91 2.45
C ASP A 121 -2.29 -7.34 0.99
N PHE A 122 -1.08 -7.25 0.45
CA PHE A 122 -0.76 -7.60 -0.93
C PHE A 122 0.30 -8.69 -0.94
N ASP A 123 -0.07 -9.88 -1.38
CA ASP A 123 0.84 -11.02 -1.57
C ASP A 123 1.18 -11.17 -3.06
N LEU A 124 2.29 -10.58 -3.48
CA LEU A 124 2.83 -10.67 -4.83
C LEU A 124 4.04 -11.62 -4.90
N ASP A 125 4.16 -12.52 -3.93
CA ASP A 125 5.27 -13.45 -3.87
C ASP A 125 5.34 -14.34 -5.11
N GLY A 126 6.52 -14.44 -5.72
CA GLY A 126 6.73 -15.21 -6.94
C GLY A 126 6.10 -14.60 -8.19
N ALA A 127 5.44 -13.44 -8.12
CA ALA A 127 4.79 -12.85 -9.29
C ALA A 127 5.81 -12.45 -10.38
N HIS A 128 5.36 -12.45 -11.64
CA HIS A 128 6.10 -11.81 -12.74
C HIS A 128 5.41 -10.50 -13.13
N LEU A 129 6.10 -9.40 -12.86
CA LEU A 129 5.66 -8.03 -13.09
C LEU A 129 6.55 -7.38 -14.17
N HIS A 130 5.99 -7.18 -15.35
CA HIS A 130 6.67 -6.53 -16.47
C HIS A 130 6.23 -5.05 -16.56
N ASN A 131 7.16 -4.12 -16.78
CA ASN A 131 6.86 -2.69 -16.97
C ASN A 131 5.86 -2.09 -15.95
N SER A 132 6.07 -2.36 -14.67
CA SER A 132 5.09 -2.04 -13.62
C SER A 132 5.36 -0.70 -12.93
N ASP A 133 4.36 0.18 -12.90
CA ASP A 133 4.44 1.49 -12.26
C ASP A 133 3.58 1.54 -10.99
N PHE A 134 4.25 1.48 -9.84
CA PHE A 134 3.71 1.68 -8.50
C PHE A 134 4.04 3.10 -7.97
N GLY A 135 4.17 4.09 -8.83
CA GLY A 135 4.44 5.47 -8.44
C GLY A 135 3.34 6.09 -7.58
N GLY A 136 3.72 6.68 -6.44
CA GLY A 136 2.81 7.41 -5.55
C GLY A 136 1.78 6.55 -4.81
N VAL A 137 1.93 5.22 -4.82
CA VAL A 137 1.02 4.31 -4.10
C VAL A 137 1.25 4.37 -2.60
N TYR A 138 0.20 4.10 -1.82
CA TYR A 138 0.27 4.07 -0.36
C TYR A 138 -0.11 2.68 0.17
N PHE A 139 0.88 1.90 0.61
CA PHE A 139 0.69 0.63 1.29
C PHE A 139 0.68 0.84 2.81
N ALA A 140 -0.52 0.72 3.38
CA ALA A 140 -0.77 0.73 4.82
C ALA A 140 -0.99 -0.65 5.44
N GLY A 141 -1.24 -1.67 4.62
CA GLY A 141 -1.13 -3.08 4.97
C GLY A 141 0.25 -3.65 4.64
N ILE A 142 0.39 -4.97 4.80
CA ILE A 142 1.62 -5.70 4.47
C ILE A 142 1.74 -5.80 2.94
N ALA A 143 2.93 -5.53 2.40
CA ALA A 143 3.20 -5.67 0.96
C ALA A 143 4.37 -6.64 0.75
N SER A 144 4.08 -7.83 0.22
CA SER A 144 5.07 -8.89 0.02
C SER A 144 5.38 -9.04 -1.46
N PHE A 145 6.66 -8.93 -1.81
CA PHE A 145 7.22 -9.13 -3.13
C PHE A 145 8.37 -10.16 -3.09
N ARG A 146 8.25 -11.20 -2.24
CA ARG A 146 9.33 -12.19 -2.11
C ARG A 146 9.42 -13.04 -3.37
N SER A 147 10.63 -13.28 -3.87
CA SER A 147 10.85 -14.04 -5.09
C SER A 147 10.10 -13.48 -6.32
N THR A 148 9.66 -12.21 -6.28
CA THR A 148 9.00 -11.56 -7.40
C THR A 148 10.03 -11.22 -8.48
N HIS A 149 9.71 -11.54 -9.73
CA HIS A 149 10.51 -11.16 -10.88
C HIS A 149 9.95 -9.87 -11.50
N PHE A 150 10.73 -8.81 -11.42
CA PHE A 150 10.48 -7.52 -12.04
C PHE A 150 11.28 -7.40 -13.33
N SER A 151 10.60 -7.40 -14.47
CA SER A 151 11.23 -7.27 -15.79
C SER A 151 10.84 -5.96 -16.48
N GLY A 152 11.70 -5.46 -17.36
CA GLY A 152 11.52 -4.12 -17.94
C GLY A 152 11.60 -3.00 -16.89
N THR A 153 10.89 -1.90 -17.10
CA THR A 153 10.95 -0.73 -16.21
C THR A 153 10.00 -0.87 -15.02
N THR A 154 10.53 -0.88 -13.79
CA THR A 154 9.74 -0.94 -12.56
C THR A 154 9.90 0.34 -11.72
N LEU A 155 8.80 0.99 -11.38
CA LEU A 155 8.82 2.27 -10.68
C LEU A 155 8.07 2.18 -9.34
N PHE A 156 8.73 2.56 -8.26
CA PHE A 156 8.15 2.78 -6.92
C PHE A 156 8.34 4.23 -6.47
N ARG A 157 8.44 5.16 -7.43
CA ARG A 157 8.76 6.57 -7.13
C ARG A 157 7.70 7.18 -6.23
N TRP A 158 8.11 7.80 -5.13
CA TRP A 158 7.20 8.38 -4.13
C TRP A 158 6.22 7.37 -3.51
N ALA A 159 6.48 6.06 -3.59
CA ALA A 159 5.66 5.05 -2.92
C ALA A 159 5.86 5.11 -1.40
N HIS A 160 4.79 4.89 -0.64
CA HIS A 160 4.83 4.87 0.82
C HIS A 160 4.46 3.49 1.34
N PHE A 161 5.34 2.91 2.15
CA PHE A 161 5.17 1.63 2.81
C PHE A 161 5.22 1.83 4.31
N THR A 162 4.07 1.73 4.99
CA THR A 162 3.99 2.04 6.43
C THR A 162 4.03 0.81 7.34
N ARG A 163 3.86 -0.37 6.76
CA ARG A 163 3.99 -1.67 7.43
C ARG A 163 5.08 -2.51 6.76
N GLU A 164 5.16 -3.76 7.20
CA GLU A 164 6.15 -4.70 6.71
C GLU A 164 6.10 -4.82 5.19
N THR A 165 7.25 -4.62 4.55
CA THR A 165 7.42 -4.73 3.11
C THR A 165 8.60 -5.61 2.80
N ARG A 166 8.41 -6.66 2.00
CA ARG A 166 9.44 -7.69 1.78
C ARG A 166 9.80 -7.79 0.31
N PHE A 167 11.10 -7.80 0.02
CA PHE A 167 11.66 -7.99 -1.32
C PHE A 167 12.68 -9.15 -1.35
N ASP A 168 12.65 -10.04 -0.36
CA ASP A 168 13.58 -11.17 -0.25
C ASP A 168 13.57 -12.00 -1.54
N ASP A 169 14.74 -12.35 -2.06
CA ASP A 169 14.92 -13.13 -3.30
C ASP A 169 14.23 -12.53 -4.55
N SER A 170 13.80 -11.26 -4.52
CA SER A 170 13.25 -10.60 -5.70
C SER A 170 14.34 -10.26 -6.71
N GLU A 171 14.00 -10.36 -8.00
CA GLU A 171 14.92 -10.09 -9.10
C GLU A 171 14.43 -8.89 -9.91
N PHE A 172 15.33 -7.93 -10.17
CA PHE A 172 15.08 -6.81 -11.06
C PHE A 172 16.00 -6.93 -12.27
N THR A 173 15.44 -7.27 -13.44
CA THR A 173 16.21 -7.51 -14.67
C THR A 173 16.25 -6.29 -15.61
N GLY A 174 15.43 -5.28 -15.35
CA GLY A 174 15.45 -3.97 -16.02
C GLY A 174 15.59 -2.80 -15.04
N ASP A 175 15.30 -1.58 -15.52
CA ASP A 175 15.45 -0.36 -14.71
C ASP A 175 14.47 -0.34 -13.54
N ALA A 176 14.99 -0.28 -12.30
CA ALA A 176 14.20 -0.14 -11.09
C ALA A 176 14.45 1.22 -10.42
N SER A 177 13.39 1.97 -10.11
CA SER A 177 13.51 3.27 -9.43
C SER A 177 12.65 3.36 -8.18
N PHE A 178 13.28 3.63 -7.05
CA PHE A 178 12.65 3.88 -5.75
C PHE A 178 12.81 5.35 -5.31
N ASP A 179 13.02 6.26 -6.27
CA ASP A 179 13.26 7.68 -5.96
C ASP A 179 12.12 8.30 -5.15
N GLY A 180 12.43 8.88 -4.00
CA GLY A 180 11.44 9.44 -3.07
C GLY A 180 10.55 8.42 -2.36
N ALA A 181 10.78 7.11 -2.51
CA ALA A 181 10.02 6.09 -1.78
C ALA A 181 10.32 6.13 -0.27
N GLN A 182 9.31 5.83 0.54
CA GLN A 182 9.40 5.85 2.01
C GLN A 182 9.03 4.49 2.58
N PHE A 183 9.91 3.94 3.41
CA PHE A 183 9.69 2.69 4.14
C PHE A 183 9.73 2.99 5.65
N ALA A 184 8.56 2.97 6.29
CA ALA A 184 8.42 3.26 7.72
C ALA A 184 8.17 2.00 8.57
N GLY A 185 7.78 0.89 7.94
CA GLY A 185 7.68 -0.41 8.58
C GLY A 185 9.00 -1.20 8.52
N ASN A 186 8.99 -2.42 9.06
CA ASN A 186 10.13 -3.34 8.91
C ASN A 186 10.28 -3.71 7.43
N THR A 187 11.52 -3.72 6.95
CA THR A 187 11.89 -4.10 5.57
C THR A 187 12.88 -5.23 5.60
#